data_AF-F9UQ48-F1
#
_entry.id   AF-F9UQ48-F1
#
_cell.length_a   1.000
_cell.length_b   1.000
_cell.length_c   1.000
_cell.angle_alpha   90.00
_cell.angle_beta   90.00
_cell.angle_gamma   90.00
#
_symmetry.space_group_name_H-M   'P 1'
#
loop_
_entity.id
_entity.type
_entity.pdbx_description
1 polymer ?
#
loop_
_entity_poly.entity_id
_entity_poly.type
_entity_poly.pdbx_seq_one_letter_code
_entity_poly.pdbx_strand_id
1 'polypeptide(L)'
;MTAVNRQIGGPFLRLGLLIAGFYLIYQPNFWSSSYVPLIVTLGITGGCVLLLSPKDLSIAINRLHIFVIGVMLSVIYFAFRAKLAGTDPRVFQNVVIILNVLALVLWLEVLRKYFNVTSETVLTWMLWMVVVQCLFALVMLASSGIRAAILAKTATGIIQNQFIYGERLYGISSDYTFFTPIYHSLMGLVAIYMGMNLGKKYYWFLPFCVFIIVLNGRTGLITLAFGFALMLVKRMLSSVRGLFQVALIIVLSVTFIILGLAFLQSIQPDTYTWIVSGFEDTFALVFEGSKQGNYEQLTGSFLMFPSQLLDWVFGYGVRVYGGNANNIWFGTSDIGFINDLFMGGIIYMALLYGTIIASLTACHKKSGKVVRDSKIFLAFGVVLLIANYKGEVARSGMVLTAIIFLGYLLSTELKIEEKKWQSA
;
A
#
# COMPACT_ATOMS: atom_id res chain seq x y z
N MET A 1 11.67 6.98 -33.76
CA MET A 1 12.60 6.82 -32.62
C MET A 1 14.00 6.55 -33.18
N THR A 2 14.99 7.40 -32.87
CA THR A 2 16.37 7.28 -33.38
C THR A 2 17.17 6.24 -32.61
N ALA A 3 18.11 5.57 -33.28
CA ALA A 3 18.96 4.51 -32.73
C ALA A 3 19.72 4.91 -31.44
N VAL A 4 19.91 6.21 -31.22
CA VAL A 4 20.57 6.81 -30.04
C VAL A 4 19.86 6.47 -28.71
N ASN A 5 18.52 6.42 -28.68
CA ASN A 5 17.79 6.08 -27.45
C ASN A 5 17.95 4.60 -27.03
N ARG A 6 18.31 3.70 -27.96
CA ARG A 6 18.61 2.29 -27.64
C ARG A 6 20.01 2.10 -27.08
N GLN A 7 20.96 2.98 -27.40
CA GLN A 7 22.34 2.89 -26.90
C GLN A 7 22.50 3.31 -25.43
N ILE A 8 21.68 4.26 -24.96
CA ILE A 8 21.71 4.73 -23.55
C ILE A 8 21.10 3.68 -22.59
N GLY A 9 20.15 2.87 -23.07
CA GLY A 9 19.42 1.84 -22.31
C GLY A 9 20.19 0.53 -22.07
N GLY A 10 21.45 0.59 -21.66
CA GLY A 10 22.26 -0.61 -21.41
C GLY A 10 21.70 -1.51 -20.28
N PRO A 11 22.15 -2.79 -20.19
CA PRO A 11 21.69 -3.74 -19.17
C PRO A 11 21.94 -3.25 -17.73
N PHE A 12 23.02 -2.48 -17.50
CA PHE A 12 23.32 -1.87 -16.21
C PHE A 12 22.29 -0.81 -15.80
N LEU A 13 21.86 0.05 -16.73
CA LEU A 13 20.82 1.05 -16.45
C LEU A 13 19.50 0.36 -16.11
N ARG A 14 19.15 -0.71 -16.84
CA ARG A 14 17.96 -1.50 -16.55
C ARG A 14 18.00 -2.09 -15.14
N LEU A 15 19.10 -2.73 -14.77
CA LEU A 15 19.26 -3.30 -13.43
C LEU A 15 19.18 -2.22 -12.34
N GLY A 16 19.89 -1.10 -12.53
CA GLY A 16 19.84 0.05 -11.62
C GLY A 16 18.42 0.59 -11.43
N LEU A 17 17.64 0.69 -12.50
CA LEU A 17 16.23 1.11 -12.41
C LEU A 17 15.36 0.08 -11.69
N LEU A 18 15.58 -1.23 -11.86
CA LEU A 18 14.83 -2.24 -11.10
C LEU A 18 15.15 -2.16 -9.60
N ILE A 19 16.42 -1.94 -9.24
CA ILE A 19 16.83 -1.71 -7.85
C ILE A 19 16.21 -0.41 -7.30
N ALA A 20 16.20 0.66 -8.10
CA ALA A 20 15.55 1.92 -7.73
C ALA A 20 14.05 1.72 -7.51
N GLY A 21 13.37 0.95 -8.36
CA GLY A 21 11.97 0.58 -8.19
C GLY A 21 11.70 -0.15 -6.87
N PHE A 22 12.56 -1.11 -6.51
CA PHE A 22 12.47 -1.80 -5.22
C PHE A 22 12.57 -0.80 -4.06
N TYR A 23 13.53 0.13 -4.12
CA TYR A 23 13.69 1.16 -3.11
C TYR A 23 12.48 2.09 -3.03
N LEU A 24 11.93 2.54 -4.16
CA LEU A 24 10.76 3.43 -4.18
C LEU A 24 9.50 2.77 -3.58
N ILE A 25 9.37 1.44 -3.70
CA ILE A 25 8.23 0.67 -3.18
C ILE A 25 8.38 0.39 -1.68
N TYR A 26 9.53 -0.16 -1.26
CA TYR A 26 9.72 -0.65 0.11
C TYR A 26 10.39 0.36 1.04
N GLN A 27 11.03 1.38 0.46
CA GLN A 27 11.71 2.49 1.14
C GLN A 27 12.61 2.06 2.32
N PRO A 28 13.43 1.01 2.19
CA PRO A 28 14.17 0.49 3.33
C PRO A 28 15.12 1.53 3.89
N ASN A 29 15.10 1.71 5.21
CA ASN A 29 15.99 2.64 5.89
C ASN A 29 17.20 1.91 6.46
N PHE A 30 18.31 1.78 5.75
CA PHE A 30 19.51 1.11 6.29
C PHE A 30 20.38 2.03 7.18
N TRP A 31 19.90 3.23 7.51
CA TRP A 31 20.65 4.26 8.22
C TRP A 31 19.90 4.77 9.45
N SER A 32 20.63 5.39 10.37
CA SER A 32 20.07 5.94 11.61
C SER A 32 19.13 7.12 11.40
N SER A 33 19.26 7.85 10.30
CA SER A 33 18.41 9.00 10.00
C SER A 33 17.11 8.59 9.30
N SER A 34 15.98 9.01 9.86
CA SER A 34 14.64 8.80 9.29
C SER A 34 14.41 9.50 7.94
N TYR A 35 15.30 10.42 7.54
CA TYR A 35 15.19 11.18 6.30
C TYR A 35 15.86 10.51 5.09
N VAL A 36 16.68 9.47 5.30
CA VAL A 36 17.42 8.81 4.20
C VAL A 36 16.49 8.20 3.12
N PRO A 37 15.39 7.50 3.47
CA PRO A 37 14.37 7.08 2.50
C PRO A 37 13.93 8.20 1.56
N LEU A 38 13.71 9.39 2.11
CA LEU A 38 13.26 10.55 1.36
C LEU A 38 14.36 11.12 0.47
N ILE A 39 15.58 11.26 0.99
CA ILE A 39 16.73 11.78 0.24
C ILE A 39 17.01 10.89 -0.99
N VAL A 40 17.02 9.58 -0.81
CA VAL A 40 17.22 8.65 -1.93
C VAL A 40 16.05 8.69 -2.90
N THR A 41 14.80 8.81 -2.41
CA THR A 41 13.62 9.00 -3.27
C THR A 41 13.73 10.26 -4.12
N LEU A 42 14.20 11.38 -3.53
CA LEU A 42 14.48 12.62 -4.26
C LEU A 42 15.60 12.44 -5.28
N GLY A 43 16.68 11.74 -4.93
CA GLY A 43 17.79 11.42 -5.84
C GLY A 43 17.34 10.61 -7.05
N ILE A 44 16.55 9.55 -6.84
CA ILE A 44 15.96 8.74 -7.91
C ILE A 44 15.03 9.61 -8.77
N THR A 45 14.18 10.42 -8.14
CA THR A 45 13.24 11.32 -8.84
C THR A 45 13.99 12.32 -9.72
N GLY A 46 15.03 12.97 -9.19
CA GLY A 46 15.89 13.89 -9.93
C GLY A 46 16.57 13.20 -11.11
N GLY A 47 17.11 11.99 -10.91
CA GLY A 47 17.65 11.17 -12.00
C GLY A 47 16.63 10.87 -13.10
N CYS A 48 15.39 10.51 -12.73
CA CYS A 48 14.31 10.29 -13.69
C CYS A 48 13.94 11.57 -14.46
N VAL A 49 13.89 12.72 -13.79
CA VAL A 49 13.62 14.02 -14.44
C VAL A 49 14.68 14.34 -15.49
N LEU A 50 15.96 14.10 -15.19
CA LEU A 50 17.07 14.32 -16.14
C LEU A 50 17.01 13.39 -17.36
N LEU A 51 16.43 12.19 -17.21
CA LEU A 51 16.31 11.19 -18.29
C LEU A 51 15.05 11.37 -19.15
N LEU A 52 14.05 12.11 -18.68
CA LEU A 52 12.79 12.36 -19.39
C LEU A 52 12.84 13.68 -20.16
N SER A 53 12.15 13.75 -21.30
CA SER A 53 12.02 15.03 -22.00
C SER A 53 10.97 15.91 -21.29
N PRO A 54 11.01 17.25 -21.44
CA PRO A 54 9.98 18.13 -20.87
C PRO A 54 8.56 17.73 -21.29
N LYS A 55 8.40 17.20 -22.51
CA LYS A 55 7.12 16.68 -23.00
C LYS A 55 6.68 15.43 -22.25
N ASP A 56 7.57 14.46 -22.04
CA ASP A 56 7.28 13.23 -21.29
C ASP A 56 6.88 13.57 -19.84
N LEU A 57 7.63 14.49 -19.22
CA LEU A 57 7.37 14.97 -17.86
C LEU A 57 5.99 15.65 -17.77
N SER A 58 5.67 16.55 -18.71
CA SER A 58 4.38 17.24 -18.75
C SER A 58 3.21 16.26 -18.88
N ILE A 59 3.33 15.24 -19.75
CA ILE A 59 2.30 14.19 -19.89
C ILE A 59 2.13 13.41 -18.60
N ALA A 60 3.23 13.03 -17.93
CA ALA A 60 3.18 12.28 -16.69
C ALA A 60 2.51 13.08 -15.57
N ILE A 61 2.91 14.34 -15.37
CA ILE A 61 2.34 15.24 -14.36
C ILE A 61 0.88 15.55 -14.67
N ASN A 62 0.54 15.85 -15.93
CA ASN A 62 -0.83 16.13 -16.33
C ASN A 62 -1.74 14.90 -16.14
N ARG A 63 -1.23 13.67 -16.18
CA ARG A 63 -2.05 12.50 -15.83
C ARG A 63 -2.35 12.38 -14.33
N LEU A 64 -1.56 13.04 -13.48
CA LEU A 64 -1.72 13.05 -12.03
C LEU A 64 -2.37 14.34 -11.49
N HIS A 65 -2.76 15.29 -12.35
CA HIS A 65 -3.22 16.62 -11.90
C HIS A 65 -4.34 16.57 -10.85
N ILE A 66 -5.34 15.70 -11.02
CA ILE A 66 -6.44 15.53 -10.06
C ILE A 66 -5.89 15.19 -8.68
N PHE A 67 -4.99 14.20 -8.63
CA PHE A 67 -4.36 13.76 -7.39
C PHE A 67 -3.50 14.85 -6.77
N VAL A 68 -2.61 15.47 -7.55
CA VAL A 68 -1.68 16.49 -7.06
C VAL A 68 -2.42 17.71 -6.54
N ILE A 69 -3.35 18.28 -7.31
CA ILE A 69 -4.11 19.46 -6.93
C ILE A 69 -4.96 19.17 -5.70
N GLY A 70 -5.69 18.06 -5.70
CA GLY A 70 -6.58 17.72 -4.59
C GLY A 70 -5.86 17.41 -3.29
N VAL A 71 -4.71 16.72 -3.33
CA VAL A 71 -3.87 16.52 -2.15
C VAL A 71 -3.29 17.86 -1.68
N MET A 72 -2.80 18.72 -2.58
CA MET A 72 -2.31 20.06 -2.22
C MET A 72 -3.38 20.91 -1.55
N LEU A 73 -4.62 20.91 -2.06
CA LEU A 73 -5.75 21.60 -1.42
C LEU A 73 -6.03 21.04 -0.02
N SER A 74 -5.97 19.73 0.15
CA SER A 74 -6.11 19.07 1.45
C SER A 74 -4.99 19.48 2.41
N VAL A 75 -3.74 19.56 1.94
CA VAL A 75 -2.59 20.03 2.73
C VAL A 75 -2.76 21.48 3.15
N ILE A 76 -3.16 22.36 2.25
CA ILE A 76 -3.37 23.79 2.53
C ILE A 76 -4.49 23.95 3.56
N TYR A 77 -5.61 23.25 3.37
CA TYR A 77 -6.73 23.29 4.30
C TYR A 77 -6.33 22.84 5.70
N PHE A 78 -5.66 21.69 5.82
CA PHE A 78 -5.20 21.21 7.11
C PHE A 78 -4.16 22.15 7.72
N ALA A 79 -3.23 22.70 6.94
CA ALA A 79 -2.25 23.64 7.43
C ALA A 79 -2.89 24.89 8.03
N PHE A 80 -3.94 25.40 7.39
CA PHE A 80 -4.74 26.51 7.91
C PHE A 80 -5.42 26.13 9.24
N ARG A 81 -6.10 24.99 9.30
CA ARG A 81 -6.77 24.52 10.54
C ARG A 81 -5.79 24.27 11.68
N ALA A 82 -4.66 23.62 11.40
CA ALA A 82 -3.61 23.35 12.38
C ALA A 82 -3.01 24.66 12.92
N LYS A 83 -2.77 25.66 12.07
CA LYS A 83 -2.29 26.97 12.51
C LYS A 83 -3.30 27.69 13.40
N LEU A 84 -4.59 27.64 13.08
CA LEU A 84 -5.64 28.19 13.95
C LEU A 84 -5.70 27.48 15.31
N ALA A 85 -5.43 26.17 15.33
CA ALA A 85 -5.40 25.36 16.55
C ALA A 85 -4.07 25.46 17.33
N GLY A 86 -3.08 26.20 16.82
CA GLY A 86 -1.75 26.28 17.42
C GLY A 86 -0.93 24.98 17.33
N THR A 87 -1.27 24.07 16.41
CA THR A 87 -0.59 22.78 16.23
C THR A 87 0.35 22.77 15.02
N ASP A 88 1.23 21.77 14.96
CA ASP A 88 2.12 21.58 13.82
C ASP A 88 1.33 21.13 12.58
N PRO A 89 1.32 21.92 11.49
CA PRO A 89 0.60 21.58 10.26
C PRO A 89 1.24 20.41 9.51
N ARG A 90 2.47 20.02 9.85
CA ARG A 90 3.19 18.86 9.28
C ARG A 90 3.14 18.80 7.76
N VAL A 91 3.18 19.97 7.10
CA VAL A 91 3.07 20.16 5.65
C VAL A 91 4.00 19.21 4.90
N PHE A 92 5.23 19.08 5.38
CA PHE A 92 6.24 18.21 4.78
C PHE A 92 5.78 16.75 4.67
N GLN A 93 5.24 16.17 5.75
CA GLN A 93 4.77 14.78 5.76
C GLN A 93 3.64 14.54 4.76
N ASN A 94 2.77 15.54 4.57
CA ASN A 94 1.65 15.44 3.64
C ASN A 94 2.11 15.60 2.17
N VAL A 95 3.12 16.44 1.91
CA VAL A 95 3.71 16.62 0.58
C VAL A 95 4.53 15.39 0.13
N VAL A 96 5.11 14.64 1.07
CA VAL A 96 5.87 13.40 0.77
C VAL A 96 5.04 12.37 -0.01
N ILE A 97 3.71 12.33 0.17
CA ILE A 97 2.84 11.40 -0.57
C ILE A 97 2.86 11.72 -2.06
N ILE A 98 2.77 13.01 -2.41
CA ILE A 98 2.84 13.47 -3.80
C ILE A 98 4.19 13.08 -4.39
N LEU A 99 5.27 13.32 -3.65
CA LEU A 99 6.62 12.97 -4.08
C LEU A 99 6.77 11.46 -4.33
N ASN A 100 6.28 10.61 -3.42
CA ASN A 100 6.38 9.16 -3.56
C ASN A 100 5.61 8.65 -4.80
N VAL A 101 4.41 9.20 -5.07
CA VAL A 101 3.64 8.88 -6.28
C VAL A 101 4.36 9.35 -7.54
N LEU A 102 4.86 10.59 -7.54
CA LEU A 102 5.61 11.15 -8.66
C LEU A 102 6.86 10.32 -8.95
N ALA A 103 7.62 9.94 -7.92
CA ALA A 103 8.83 9.14 -8.06
C ALA A 103 8.56 7.82 -8.80
N LEU A 104 7.53 7.07 -8.39
CA LEU A 104 7.13 5.81 -9.04
C LEU A 104 6.62 6.02 -10.46
N VAL A 105 5.84 7.08 -10.72
CA VAL A 105 5.33 7.37 -12.05
C VAL A 105 6.46 7.76 -13.01
N LEU A 106 7.38 8.64 -12.58
CA LEU A 106 8.52 9.02 -13.41
C LEU A 106 9.47 7.84 -13.64
N TRP A 107 9.70 7.00 -12.63
CA TRP A 107 10.43 5.74 -12.79
C TRP A 107 9.81 4.83 -13.86
N LEU A 108 8.48 4.67 -13.85
CA LEU A 108 7.75 3.90 -14.87
C LEU A 108 7.91 4.50 -16.27
N GLU A 109 7.82 5.83 -16.40
CA GLU A 109 7.95 6.49 -17.70
C GLU A 109 9.39 6.39 -18.26
N VAL A 110 10.42 6.41 -17.41
CA VAL A 110 11.80 6.10 -17.83
C VAL A 110 11.89 4.67 -18.35
N LEU A 111 11.33 3.69 -17.63
CA LEU A 111 11.32 2.31 -18.10
C LEU A 111 10.59 2.15 -19.44
N ARG A 112 9.47 2.84 -19.64
CA ARG A 112 8.71 2.81 -20.90
C ARG A 112 9.50 3.44 -22.04
N LYS A 113 10.13 4.58 -21.80
CA LYS A 113 10.91 5.32 -22.81
C LYS A 113 12.11 4.54 -23.32
N TYR A 114 12.90 3.95 -22.43
CA TYR A 114 14.16 3.30 -22.80
C TYR A 114 14.03 1.80 -23.05
N PHE A 115 13.07 1.11 -22.43
CA PHE A 115 12.95 -0.35 -22.49
C PHE A 115 11.61 -0.85 -23.02
N ASN A 116 10.67 0.02 -23.40
CA ASN A 116 9.34 -0.34 -23.90
C ASN A 116 8.59 -1.32 -22.97
N VAL A 117 8.75 -1.18 -21.65
CA VAL A 117 8.07 -2.07 -20.70
C VAL A 117 6.55 -1.91 -20.80
N THR A 118 5.84 -3.04 -20.78
CA THR A 118 4.38 -3.09 -20.71
C THR A 118 3.91 -3.09 -19.26
N SER A 119 2.62 -2.84 -19.02
CA SER A 119 2.08 -2.92 -17.67
C SER A 119 2.15 -4.35 -17.13
N GLU A 120 1.94 -5.36 -17.98
CA GLU A 120 2.18 -6.78 -17.60
C GLU A 120 3.62 -7.00 -17.11
N THR A 121 4.62 -6.43 -17.79
CA THR A 121 6.04 -6.60 -17.41
C THR A 121 6.30 -6.00 -16.02
N VAL A 122 5.78 -4.81 -15.77
CA VAL A 122 5.96 -4.11 -14.48
C VAL A 122 5.22 -4.83 -13.36
N LEU A 123 3.96 -5.24 -13.57
CA LEU A 123 3.20 -6.00 -12.58
C LEU A 123 3.88 -7.35 -12.27
N THR A 124 4.38 -8.06 -13.28
CA THR A 124 5.15 -9.30 -13.09
C THR A 124 6.41 -9.05 -12.27
N TRP A 125 7.14 -7.98 -12.55
CA TRP A 125 8.31 -7.60 -11.76
C TRP A 125 7.93 -7.29 -10.30
N MET A 126 6.84 -6.56 -10.04
CA MET A 126 6.36 -6.30 -8.68
C MET A 126 6.01 -7.59 -7.94
N LEU A 127 5.39 -8.58 -8.61
CA LEU A 127 5.12 -9.89 -8.03
C LEU A 127 6.41 -10.66 -7.68
N TRP A 128 7.44 -10.58 -8.51
CA TRP A 128 8.76 -11.14 -8.18
C TRP A 128 9.41 -10.44 -6.98
N MET A 129 9.12 -9.15 -6.76
CA MET A 129 9.59 -8.46 -5.55
C MET A 129 8.95 -9.02 -4.28
N VAL A 130 7.71 -9.51 -4.34
CA VAL A 130 7.11 -10.24 -3.21
C VAL A 130 7.87 -11.52 -2.91
N VAL A 131 8.30 -12.25 -3.95
CA VAL A 131 9.12 -13.46 -3.76
C VAL A 131 10.45 -13.11 -3.10
N VAL A 132 11.12 -12.05 -3.55
CA VAL A 132 12.36 -11.56 -2.93
C VAL A 132 12.15 -11.16 -1.47
N GLN A 133 11.04 -10.49 -1.14
CA GLN A 133 10.69 -10.19 0.25
C GLN A 133 10.48 -11.46 1.09
N CYS A 134 9.85 -12.49 0.51
CA CYS A 134 9.70 -13.78 1.19
C CYS A 134 11.05 -14.46 1.45
N LEU A 135 12.00 -14.36 0.51
CA LEU A 135 13.35 -14.89 0.73
C LEU A 135 14.04 -14.19 1.90
N PHE A 136 13.96 -12.85 1.98
CA PHE A 136 14.48 -12.12 3.14
C PHE A 136 13.78 -12.54 4.44
N ALA A 137 12.45 -12.67 4.42
CA ALA A 137 11.69 -13.12 5.58
C ALA A 137 12.08 -14.54 6.03
N LEU A 138 12.30 -15.47 5.10
CA LEU A 138 12.77 -16.83 5.40
C LEU A 138 14.17 -16.84 6.01
N VAL A 139 15.09 -16.02 5.51
CA VAL A 139 16.43 -15.86 6.10
C VAL A 139 16.33 -15.30 7.53
N MET A 140 15.45 -14.32 7.77
CA MET A 140 15.21 -13.76 9.09
C MET A 140 14.51 -14.74 10.05
N LEU A 141 13.64 -15.62 9.53
CA LEU A 141 13.04 -16.71 10.31
C LEU A 141 14.05 -17.78 10.70
N ALA A 142 14.95 -18.14 9.78
CA ALA A 142 15.97 -19.17 10.00
C ALA A 142 17.08 -18.72 10.96
N SER A 143 17.32 -17.40 11.08
CA SER A 143 18.37 -16.86 11.95
C SER A 143 17.93 -15.60 12.68
N SER A 144 17.71 -15.74 13.99
CA SER A 144 17.41 -14.62 14.89
C SER A 144 18.54 -13.58 14.93
N GLY A 145 19.80 -14.00 14.78
CA GLY A 145 20.95 -13.09 14.71
C GLY A 145 20.94 -12.22 13.46
N ILE A 146 20.61 -12.79 12.29
CA ILE A 146 20.46 -12.02 11.04
C ILE A 146 19.25 -11.08 11.13
N ARG A 147 18.13 -11.56 11.67
CA ARG A 147 16.94 -10.72 11.94
C ARG A 147 17.31 -9.52 12.81
N ALA A 148 18.00 -9.74 13.92
CA ALA A 148 18.43 -8.68 14.82
C ALA A 148 19.36 -7.68 14.11
N ALA A 149 20.31 -8.14 13.31
CA ALA A 149 21.24 -7.28 12.57
C ALA A 149 20.54 -6.42 11.50
N ILE A 150 19.56 -6.98 10.78
CA ILE A 150 18.75 -6.25 9.80
C ILE A 150 17.88 -5.21 10.52
N LEU A 151 17.15 -5.62 11.56
CA LEU A 151 16.26 -4.74 12.31
C LEU A 151 17.00 -3.62 13.06
N ALA A 152 18.22 -3.88 13.53
CA ALA A 152 19.08 -2.86 14.12
C ALA A 152 19.41 -1.72 13.15
N LYS A 153 19.29 -1.95 11.83
CA LYS A 153 19.46 -0.92 10.81
C LYS A 153 18.12 -0.39 10.31
N THR A 154 17.17 -1.27 10.03
CA THR A 154 15.90 -0.93 9.38
C THR A 154 14.78 -0.49 10.30
N ALA A 155 14.90 -0.71 11.61
CA ALA A 155 13.83 -0.51 12.58
C ALA A 155 14.32 0.20 13.85
N THR A 156 15.38 1.01 13.78
CA THR A 156 16.06 1.68 14.91
C THR A 156 15.14 2.40 15.91
N GLY A 157 13.98 2.91 15.48
CA GLY A 157 12.98 3.54 16.35
C GLY A 157 11.87 2.62 16.91
N ILE A 158 11.74 1.40 16.38
CA ILE A 158 10.70 0.41 16.76
C ILE A 158 11.22 -0.53 17.87
N ILE A 159 12.54 -0.64 18.05
CA ILE A 159 13.22 -1.52 19.01
C ILE A 159 12.80 -1.25 20.48
N GLN A 160 12.21 -0.09 20.76
CA GLN A 160 11.69 0.23 22.10
C GLN A 160 10.43 -0.56 22.48
N ASN A 161 9.67 -1.10 21.51
CA ASN A 161 8.51 -1.96 21.79
C ASN A 161 8.88 -3.44 21.66
N GLN A 162 9.35 -4.03 22.76
CA GLN A 162 9.86 -5.40 22.83
C GLN A 162 8.87 -6.46 22.31
N PHE A 163 7.57 -6.23 22.48
CA PHE A 163 6.50 -7.11 21.98
C PHE A 163 6.47 -7.18 20.44
N ILE A 164 6.48 -6.02 19.78
CA ILE A 164 6.48 -5.94 18.30
C ILE A 164 7.78 -6.51 17.73
N TYR A 165 8.90 -6.27 18.41
CA TYR A 165 10.22 -6.72 18.00
C TYR A 165 10.36 -8.25 18.09
N GLY A 166 9.82 -8.89 19.14
CA GLY A 166 9.86 -10.34 19.31
C GLY A 166 9.02 -11.10 18.28
N GLU A 167 7.82 -10.60 17.98
CA GLU A 167 6.80 -11.38 17.27
C GLU A 167 6.67 -11.09 15.76
N ARG A 168 7.14 -9.93 15.28
CA ARG A 168 6.89 -9.41 13.91
C ARG A 168 8.16 -8.86 13.23
N LEU A 169 7.99 -8.11 12.13
CA LEU A 169 9.06 -7.40 11.39
C LEU A 169 9.94 -8.35 10.55
N TYR A 170 9.33 -8.98 9.54
CA TYR A 170 10.02 -9.86 8.60
C TYR A 170 10.08 -9.25 7.19
N GLY A 171 11.23 -9.40 6.54
CA GLY A 171 11.50 -8.80 5.22
C GLY A 171 12.30 -7.50 5.34
N ILE A 172 12.25 -6.68 4.29
CA ILE A 172 12.96 -5.40 4.20
C ILE A 172 11.98 -4.30 3.79
N SER A 173 11.59 -3.44 4.73
CA SER A 173 10.69 -2.30 4.50
C SER A 173 10.92 -1.18 5.53
N SER A 174 10.44 0.04 5.25
CA SER A 174 10.32 1.11 6.25
C SER A 174 9.10 0.99 7.16
N ASP A 175 8.06 0.25 6.76
CA ASP A 175 6.84 0.05 7.57
C ASP A 175 6.36 -1.39 7.46
N TYR A 176 6.84 -2.19 8.41
CA TYR A 176 6.55 -3.61 8.54
C TYR A 176 5.14 -3.89 9.03
N THR A 177 4.61 -3.07 9.95
CA THR A 177 3.45 -3.46 10.75
C THR A 177 2.13 -3.00 10.17
N PHE A 178 2.14 -1.96 9.33
CA PHE A 178 0.94 -1.39 8.72
C PHE A 178 0.97 -1.50 7.20
N PHE A 179 1.94 -0.87 6.53
CA PHE A 179 2.03 -0.90 5.07
C PHE A 179 2.31 -2.29 4.49
N THR A 180 3.37 -2.95 4.94
CA THR A 180 3.88 -4.19 4.33
C THR A 180 2.77 -5.24 4.12
N PRO A 181 1.96 -5.63 5.13
CA PRO A 181 0.90 -6.62 4.91
C PRO A 181 -0.20 -6.13 3.95
N ILE A 182 -0.53 -4.84 3.97
CA ILE A 182 -1.59 -4.28 3.09
C ILE A 182 -1.08 -4.16 1.64
N TYR A 183 0.18 -3.81 1.44
CA TYR A 183 0.81 -3.81 0.12
C TYR A 183 0.84 -5.21 -0.50
N HIS A 184 1.21 -6.22 0.27
CA HIS A 184 1.25 -7.59 -0.22
C HIS A 184 -0.14 -8.15 -0.50
N SER A 185 -1.17 -7.63 0.18
CA SER A 185 -2.57 -7.85 -0.18
C SER A 185 -2.92 -7.22 -1.54
N LEU A 186 -2.51 -5.97 -1.82
CA LEU A 186 -2.64 -5.36 -3.15
C LEU A 186 -1.92 -6.18 -4.24
N MET A 187 -0.73 -6.70 -3.95
CA MET A 187 0.00 -7.58 -4.88
C MET A 187 -0.70 -8.92 -5.08
N GLY A 188 -1.32 -9.48 -4.03
CA GLY A 188 -2.18 -10.66 -4.16
C GLY A 188 -3.38 -10.40 -5.08
N LEU A 189 -4.04 -9.25 -4.95
CA LEU A 189 -5.13 -8.84 -5.86
C LEU A 189 -4.64 -8.66 -7.30
N VAL A 190 -3.43 -8.11 -7.49
CA VAL A 190 -2.78 -8.04 -8.81
C VAL A 190 -2.50 -9.45 -9.36
N ALA A 191 -1.99 -10.38 -8.54
CA ALA A 191 -1.76 -11.77 -8.94
C ALA A 191 -3.05 -12.45 -9.38
N ILE A 192 -4.16 -12.23 -8.65
CA ILE A 192 -5.49 -12.70 -9.02
C ILE A 192 -5.94 -12.08 -10.34
N TYR A 193 -5.83 -10.76 -10.49
CA TYR A 193 -6.19 -10.04 -11.71
C TYR A 193 -5.44 -10.59 -12.93
N MET A 194 -4.12 -10.76 -12.83
CA MET A 194 -3.30 -11.33 -13.90
C MET A 194 -3.61 -12.81 -14.12
N GLY A 195 -3.90 -13.56 -13.05
CA GLY A 195 -4.34 -14.96 -13.12
C GLY A 195 -5.63 -15.14 -13.90
N MET A 196 -6.58 -14.23 -13.73
CA MET A 196 -7.88 -14.23 -14.40
C MET A 196 -7.78 -13.82 -15.87
N ASN A 197 -6.90 -12.87 -16.20
CA ASN A 197 -6.94 -12.19 -17.51
C ASN A 197 -5.74 -12.49 -18.43
N LEU A 198 -4.60 -12.92 -17.89
CA LEU A 198 -3.36 -13.16 -18.66
C LEU A 198 -2.93 -14.62 -18.61
N GLY A 199 -3.08 -15.31 -17.47
CA GLY A 199 -2.83 -16.75 -17.39
C GLY A 199 -2.67 -17.29 -15.97
N LYS A 200 -3.03 -18.55 -15.77
CA LYS A 200 -3.07 -19.20 -14.44
C LYS A 200 -1.71 -19.21 -13.70
N LYS A 201 -0.59 -19.05 -14.41
CA LYS A 201 0.76 -18.99 -13.82
C LYS A 201 0.88 -17.93 -12.72
N TYR A 202 0.13 -16.83 -12.82
CA TYR A 202 0.21 -15.75 -11.84
C TYR A 202 -0.39 -16.11 -10.47
N TYR A 203 -1.23 -17.16 -10.38
CA TYR A 203 -1.72 -17.65 -9.08
C TYR A 203 -0.61 -18.25 -8.21
N TRP A 204 0.53 -18.66 -8.80
CA TRP A 204 1.69 -19.14 -8.03
C TRP A 204 2.34 -18.08 -7.14
N PHE A 205 2.04 -16.79 -7.35
CA PHE A 205 2.51 -15.71 -6.47
C PHE A 205 1.67 -15.57 -5.19
N LEU A 206 0.45 -16.12 -5.14
CA LEU A 206 -0.45 -15.98 -3.99
C LEU A 206 0.10 -16.57 -2.69
N PRO A 207 0.70 -17.79 -2.68
CA PRO A 207 1.32 -18.33 -1.47
C PRO A 207 2.36 -17.41 -0.85
N PHE A 208 3.20 -16.77 -1.68
CA PHE A 208 4.20 -15.79 -1.23
C PHE A 208 3.55 -14.54 -0.65
N CYS A 209 2.50 -14.01 -1.29
CA CYS A 209 1.75 -12.86 -0.76
C CYS A 209 1.12 -13.19 0.61
N VAL A 210 0.47 -14.35 0.74
CA VAL A 210 -0.16 -14.77 2.01
C VAL A 210 0.89 -14.99 3.09
N PHE A 211 2.01 -15.64 2.76
CA PHE A 211 3.09 -15.92 3.70
C PHE A 211 3.63 -14.64 4.35
N ILE A 212 4.02 -13.65 3.55
CA ILE A 212 4.60 -12.41 4.09
C ILE A 212 3.56 -11.56 4.85
N ILE A 213 2.27 -11.64 4.47
CA ILE A 213 1.18 -11.01 5.20
C ILE A 213 1.06 -11.61 6.60
N VAL A 214 1.05 -12.94 6.72
CA VAL A 214 0.90 -13.63 8.02
C VAL A 214 2.03 -13.26 8.97
N LEU A 215 3.27 -13.20 8.47
CA LEU A 215 4.44 -12.84 9.27
C LEU A 215 4.43 -11.40 9.79
N ASN A 216 3.83 -10.48 9.03
CA ASN A 216 3.94 -9.05 9.31
C ASN A 216 2.66 -8.42 9.84
N GLY A 217 1.46 -8.91 9.50
CA GLY A 217 0.20 -8.34 9.99
C GLY A 217 -1.07 -8.92 9.35
N ARG A 218 -2.02 -9.34 10.20
CA ARG A 218 -3.31 -9.95 9.80
C ARG A 218 -4.21 -9.07 8.94
N THR A 219 -4.11 -7.75 9.03
CA THR A 219 -4.93 -6.81 8.24
C THR A 219 -4.78 -7.01 6.73
N GLY A 220 -3.62 -7.50 6.26
CA GLY A 220 -3.43 -7.87 4.86
C GLY A 220 -4.34 -9.02 4.42
N LEU A 221 -4.62 -10.01 5.28
CA LEU A 221 -5.49 -11.13 4.94
C LEU A 221 -6.93 -10.65 4.74
N ILE A 222 -7.40 -9.76 5.63
CA ILE A 222 -8.73 -9.17 5.55
C ILE A 222 -8.88 -8.39 4.24
N THR A 223 -7.94 -7.48 3.94
CA THR A 223 -8.01 -6.68 2.71
C THR A 223 -7.91 -7.55 1.44
N LEU A 224 -7.12 -8.63 1.47
CA LEU A 224 -6.99 -9.57 0.36
C LEU A 224 -8.31 -10.34 0.17
N ALA A 225 -8.90 -10.85 1.25
CA ALA A 225 -10.15 -11.61 1.21
C ALA A 225 -11.32 -10.77 0.67
N PHE A 226 -11.52 -9.55 1.20
CA PHE A 226 -12.58 -8.66 0.73
C PHE A 226 -12.34 -8.20 -0.72
N GLY A 227 -11.11 -7.82 -1.07
CA GLY A 227 -10.78 -7.44 -2.44
C GLY A 227 -10.98 -8.59 -3.43
N PHE A 228 -10.58 -9.80 -3.04
CA PHE A 228 -10.76 -11.01 -3.84
C PHE A 228 -12.23 -11.36 -4.05
N ALA A 229 -13.03 -11.32 -2.97
CA ALA A 229 -14.46 -11.55 -3.04
C ALA A 229 -15.11 -10.62 -4.06
N LEU A 230 -14.81 -9.32 -4.03
CA LEU A 230 -15.35 -8.32 -4.97
C LEU A 230 -14.98 -8.59 -6.43
N MET A 231 -13.73 -8.97 -6.69
CA MET A 231 -13.28 -9.33 -8.03
C MET A 231 -13.97 -10.59 -8.57
N LEU A 232 -14.43 -11.46 -7.67
CA LEU A 232 -15.09 -12.72 -8.00
C LEU A 232 -16.60 -12.67 -8.01
N VAL A 233 -17.26 -11.68 -7.38
CA VAL A 233 -18.73 -11.59 -7.34
C VAL A 233 -19.34 -11.76 -8.73
N LYS A 234 -18.79 -11.07 -9.75
CA LYS A 234 -19.28 -11.18 -11.14
C LYS A 234 -19.16 -12.60 -11.71
N ARG A 235 -18.13 -13.35 -11.31
CA ARG A 235 -17.84 -14.71 -11.78
C ARG A 235 -18.64 -15.78 -11.03
N MET A 236 -18.85 -15.58 -9.73
CA MET A 236 -19.71 -16.43 -8.90
C MET A 236 -21.17 -16.32 -9.36
N LEU A 237 -21.66 -15.10 -9.60
CA LEU A 237 -23.03 -14.86 -10.03
C LEU A 237 -23.31 -15.29 -11.47
N SER A 238 -22.28 -15.46 -12.31
CA SER A 238 -22.47 -15.81 -13.72
C SER A 238 -22.44 -17.30 -14.02
N SER A 239 -21.85 -18.14 -13.16
CA SER A 239 -21.78 -19.59 -13.41
C SER A 239 -21.47 -20.42 -12.16
N VAL A 240 -22.06 -21.62 -12.09
CA VAL A 240 -21.75 -22.64 -11.06
C VAL A 240 -20.27 -23.04 -11.11
N ARG A 241 -19.66 -23.11 -12.30
CA ARG A 241 -18.22 -23.37 -12.45
C ARG A 241 -17.36 -22.27 -11.83
N GLY A 242 -17.80 -21.02 -11.91
CA GLY A 242 -17.19 -19.89 -11.23
C GLY A 242 -17.21 -20.07 -9.71
N LEU A 243 -18.35 -20.47 -9.15
CA LEU A 243 -18.50 -20.76 -7.72
C LEU A 243 -17.51 -21.84 -7.24
N PHE A 244 -17.40 -22.97 -7.95
CA PHE A 244 -16.44 -24.04 -7.61
C PHE A 244 -14.98 -23.57 -7.67
N GLN A 245 -14.62 -22.72 -8.63
CA GLN A 245 -13.26 -22.17 -8.72
C GLN A 245 -12.93 -21.26 -7.53
N VAL A 246 -13.91 -20.47 -7.08
CA VAL A 246 -13.75 -19.64 -5.87
C VAL A 246 -13.58 -20.49 -4.64
N ALA A 247 -14.44 -21.50 -4.45
CA ALA A 247 -14.36 -22.41 -3.32
C ALA A 247 -12.99 -23.13 -3.29
N LEU A 248 -12.48 -23.58 -4.43
CA LEU A 248 -11.16 -24.20 -4.53
C LEU A 248 -10.04 -23.24 -4.11
N ILE A 249 -10.07 -21.98 -4.56
CA ILE A 249 -9.04 -21.00 -4.18
C ILE A 249 -9.09 -20.71 -2.67
N ILE A 250 -10.29 -20.61 -2.08
CA ILE A 250 -10.45 -20.43 -0.64
C ILE A 250 -9.86 -21.64 0.12
N VAL A 251 -10.25 -22.86 -0.26
CA VAL A 251 -9.76 -24.10 0.38
C VAL A 251 -8.23 -24.19 0.28
N LEU A 252 -7.65 -23.92 -0.89
CA LEU A 252 -6.20 -23.92 -1.07
C LEU A 252 -5.51 -22.86 -0.20
N SER A 253 -6.09 -21.66 -0.10
CA SER A 253 -5.56 -20.57 0.72
C SER A 253 -5.61 -20.91 2.21
N VAL A 254 -6.73 -21.46 2.69
CA VAL A 254 -6.90 -21.90 4.09
C VAL A 254 -5.94 -23.04 4.41
N THR A 255 -5.81 -24.02 3.52
CA THR A 255 -4.87 -25.13 3.68
C THR A 255 -3.43 -24.61 3.80
N PHE A 256 -3.05 -23.66 2.95
CA PHE A 256 -1.72 -23.07 2.99
C PHE A 256 -1.48 -22.27 4.29
N ILE A 257 -2.49 -21.54 4.79
CA ILE A 257 -2.41 -20.85 6.09
C ILE A 257 -2.22 -21.86 7.22
N ILE A 258 -3.00 -22.94 7.27
CA ILE A 258 -2.88 -23.99 8.30
C ILE A 258 -1.49 -24.62 8.28
N LEU A 259 -0.99 -24.99 7.10
CA LEU A 259 0.36 -25.54 6.94
C LEU A 259 1.44 -24.53 7.38
N GLY A 260 1.27 -23.26 7.02
CA GLY A 260 2.16 -22.17 7.44
C GLY A 260 2.17 -21.97 8.97
N LEU A 261 1.01 -22.07 9.62
CA LEU A 261 0.89 -21.96 11.08
C LEU A 261 1.52 -23.17 11.79
N ALA A 262 1.29 -24.39 11.29
CA ALA A 262 1.92 -25.59 11.83
C ALA A 262 3.44 -25.53 11.74
N PHE A 263 3.96 -25.01 10.62
CA PHE A 263 5.40 -24.75 10.46
C PHE A 263 5.90 -23.68 11.44
N LEU A 264 5.19 -22.56 11.57
CA LEU A 264 5.57 -21.49 12.50
C LEU A 264 5.61 -21.93 13.95
N GLN A 265 4.68 -22.79 14.38
CA GLN A 265 4.67 -23.35 15.72
C GLN A 265 5.99 -24.04 16.10
N SER A 266 6.66 -24.66 15.11
CA SER A 266 7.93 -25.36 15.33
C SER A 266 9.17 -24.46 15.35
N ILE A 267 9.15 -23.31 14.67
CA ILE A 267 10.34 -22.45 14.48
C ILE A 267 10.27 -21.15 15.28
N GLN A 268 9.07 -20.55 15.39
CA GLN A 268 8.84 -19.30 16.09
C GLN A 268 7.53 -19.39 16.90
N PRO A 269 7.55 -20.08 18.07
CA PRO A 269 6.35 -20.33 18.88
C PRO A 269 5.62 -19.04 19.32
N ASP A 270 6.36 -17.96 19.57
CA ASP A 270 5.79 -16.67 19.99
C ASP A 270 5.00 -16.02 18.84
N THR A 271 5.58 -15.98 17.63
CA THR A 271 4.87 -15.50 16.43
C THR A 271 3.63 -16.36 16.14
N TYR A 272 3.71 -17.67 16.33
CA TYR A 272 2.56 -18.57 16.20
C TYR A 272 1.45 -18.20 17.19
N THR A 273 1.79 -18.11 18.48
CA THR A 273 0.84 -17.79 19.55
C THR A 273 0.18 -16.43 19.32
N TRP A 274 0.95 -15.43 18.89
CA TRP A 274 0.42 -14.13 18.52
C TRP A 274 -0.60 -14.19 17.37
N ILE A 275 -0.33 -15.00 16.32
CA ILE A 275 -1.26 -15.15 15.20
C ILE A 275 -2.55 -15.82 15.65
N VAL A 276 -2.44 -16.95 16.35
CA VAL A 276 -3.57 -17.77 16.81
C VAL A 276 -4.45 -17.00 17.79
N SER A 277 -3.88 -16.30 18.76
CA SER A 277 -4.65 -15.53 19.75
C SER A 277 -5.57 -14.49 19.12
N GLY A 278 -5.15 -13.83 18.03
CA GLY A 278 -6.05 -12.90 17.36
C GLY A 278 -7.07 -13.56 16.42
N PHE A 279 -6.87 -14.82 16.00
CA PHE A 279 -7.98 -15.58 15.41
C PHE A 279 -8.99 -15.93 16.49
N GLU A 280 -8.54 -16.37 17.67
CA GLU A 280 -9.39 -16.64 18.84
C GLU A 280 -10.20 -15.40 19.24
N ASP A 281 -9.56 -14.23 19.34
CA ASP A 281 -10.25 -12.94 19.57
C ASP A 281 -11.37 -12.69 18.54
N THR A 282 -11.10 -12.97 17.25
CA THR A 282 -12.10 -12.81 16.18
C THR A 282 -13.24 -13.81 16.32
N PHE A 283 -12.96 -15.06 16.65
CA PHE A 283 -13.97 -16.09 16.87
C PHE A 283 -14.86 -15.74 18.06
N ALA A 284 -14.27 -15.34 19.18
CA ALA A 284 -14.97 -14.90 20.39
C ALA A 284 -15.91 -13.72 20.09
N LEU A 285 -15.45 -12.73 19.31
CA LEU A 285 -16.29 -11.62 18.90
C LEU A 285 -17.48 -12.05 18.02
N VAL A 286 -17.24 -12.91 17.02
CA VAL A 286 -18.25 -13.27 16.01
C VAL A 286 -19.29 -14.25 16.56
N PHE A 287 -18.87 -15.24 17.35
CA PHE A 287 -19.73 -16.33 17.80
C PHE A 287 -20.22 -16.17 19.23
N GLU A 288 -19.45 -15.51 20.10
CA GLU A 288 -19.80 -15.34 21.51
C GLU A 288 -20.22 -13.91 21.84
N GLY A 289 -20.02 -12.96 20.91
CA GLY A 289 -20.26 -11.53 21.13
C GLY A 289 -19.31 -10.90 22.15
N SER A 290 -18.27 -11.63 22.60
CA SER A 290 -17.35 -11.16 23.62
C SER A 290 -16.23 -10.34 22.96
N LYS A 291 -16.08 -9.09 23.41
CA LYS A 291 -15.00 -8.21 22.95
C LYS A 291 -13.76 -8.51 23.79
N GLN A 292 -12.75 -9.11 23.18
CA GLN A 292 -11.48 -9.43 23.83
C GLN A 292 -10.30 -8.83 23.06
N GLY A 293 -9.16 -8.68 23.74
CA GLY A 293 -7.89 -8.27 23.15
C GLY A 293 -7.98 -6.97 22.35
N ASN A 294 -7.65 -7.04 21.06
CA ASN A 294 -7.60 -5.86 20.18
C ASN A 294 -8.97 -5.19 19.98
N TYR A 295 -10.07 -5.94 20.03
CA TYR A 295 -11.41 -5.41 19.76
C TYR A 295 -11.97 -4.59 20.93
N GLU A 296 -11.61 -4.97 22.16
CA GLU A 296 -11.94 -4.21 23.36
C GLU A 296 -11.24 -2.85 23.34
N GLN A 297 -9.93 -2.83 23.07
CA GLN A 297 -9.17 -1.58 22.94
C GLN A 297 -9.71 -0.68 21.82
N LEU A 298 -10.01 -1.25 20.64
CA LEU A 298 -10.57 -0.51 19.51
C LEU A 298 -11.89 0.18 19.84
N THR A 299 -12.80 -0.51 20.52
CA THR A 299 -14.14 0.04 20.80
C THR A 299 -14.23 0.82 22.10
N GLY A 300 -13.35 0.56 23.07
CA GLY A 300 -13.34 1.21 24.37
C GLY A 300 -12.45 2.45 24.46
N SER A 301 -11.42 2.58 23.62
CA SER A 301 -10.40 3.64 23.76
C SER A 301 -10.04 4.38 22.47
N PHE A 302 -10.08 3.72 21.30
CA PHE A 302 -9.67 4.36 20.04
C PHE A 302 -10.82 4.98 19.23
N LEU A 303 -12.08 4.63 19.51
CA LEU A 303 -13.24 5.18 18.80
C LEU A 303 -13.76 6.43 19.53
N MET A 304 -13.43 7.60 18.99
CA MET A 304 -13.76 8.89 19.59
C MET A 304 -14.30 9.85 18.52
N PHE A 305 -15.19 10.77 18.90
CA PHE A 305 -15.81 11.71 17.95
C PHE A 305 -15.81 13.15 18.49
N PRO A 306 -15.81 14.16 17.61
CA PRO A 306 -15.98 15.54 18.03
C PRO A 306 -17.29 15.76 18.79
N SER A 307 -17.28 16.66 19.78
CA SER A 307 -18.44 16.89 20.64
C SER A 307 -19.40 17.94 20.09
N GLN A 308 -18.94 18.86 19.25
CA GLN A 308 -19.76 19.96 18.72
C GLN A 308 -19.92 19.87 17.20
N LEU A 309 -21.06 20.35 16.68
CA LEU A 309 -21.36 20.31 15.24
C LEU A 309 -20.31 21.06 14.39
N LEU A 310 -19.81 22.20 14.87
CA LEU A 310 -18.75 22.94 14.17
C LEU A 310 -17.46 22.13 14.07
N ASP A 311 -17.12 21.37 15.10
CA ASP A 311 -15.93 20.52 15.13
C ASP A 311 -16.09 19.29 14.23
N TRP A 312 -17.31 18.79 14.03
CA TRP A 312 -17.59 17.80 12.98
C TRP A 312 -17.32 18.33 11.58
N VAL A 313 -17.67 19.59 11.31
CA VAL A 313 -17.55 20.19 9.98
C VAL A 313 -16.10 20.60 9.67
N PHE A 314 -15.44 21.28 10.63
CA PHE A 314 -14.13 21.91 10.43
C PHE A 314 -12.96 21.22 11.13
N GLY A 315 -13.25 20.26 12.01
CA GLY A 315 -12.25 19.60 12.86
C GLY A 315 -11.67 20.54 13.90
N TYR A 316 -10.94 19.96 14.85
CA TYR A 316 -10.19 20.71 15.87
C TYR A 316 -8.84 21.23 15.37
N GLY A 317 -8.38 20.82 14.18
CA GLY A 317 -7.03 21.16 13.71
C GLY A 317 -5.95 20.33 14.41
N VAL A 318 -6.30 19.22 15.05
CA VAL A 318 -5.38 18.38 15.82
C VAL A 318 -5.42 16.94 15.34
N ARG A 319 -4.31 16.22 15.45
CA ARG A 319 -4.22 14.79 15.11
C ARG A 319 -4.22 13.98 16.40
N VAL A 320 -5.30 13.26 16.67
CA VAL A 320 -5.51 12.43 17.88
C VAL A 320 -4.76 11.09 17.87
N TYR A 321 -3.52 11.03 17.38
CA TYR A 321 -2.70 9.81 17.32
C TYR A 321 -1.75 9.69 18.51
N GLY A 322 -1.39 8.45 18.89
CA GLY A 322 -0.49 8.16 20.02
C GLY A 322 0.82 8.97 20.03
N GLY A 323 1.22 9.45 21.21
CA GLY A 323 2.48 10.17 21.43
C GLY A 323 2.51 11.65 21.01
N ASN A 324 1.38 12.23 20.62
CA ASN A 324 1.30 13.67 20.32
C ASN A 324 0.97 14.47 21.60
N ALA A 325 1.92 15.27 22.07
CA ALA A 325 1.81 16.09 23.29
C ALA A 325 0.65 17.11 23.26
N ASN A 326 0.11 17.43 22.08
CA ASN A 326 -1.02 18.34 21.94
C ASN A 326 -2.39 17.67 22.15
N ASN A 327 -2.43 16.35 22.40
CA ASN A 327 -3.68 15.57 22.55
C ASN A 327 -4.06 15.26 23.99
N ILE A 328 -3.44 15.91 24.98
CA ILE A 328 -3.66 15.60 26.42
C ILE A 328 -5.15 15.65 26.79
N TRP A 329 -5.96 16.41 26.04
CA TRP A 329 -7.39 16.61 26.29
C TRP A 329 -8.34 15.73 25.45
N PHE A 330 -7.86 15.02 24.43
CA PHE A 330 -8.72 14.36 23.41
C PHE A 330 -8.58 12.84 23.31
N GLY A 331 -7.76 12.20 24.16
CA GLY A 331 -7.45 10.77 24.05
C GLY A 331 -6.56 10.44 22.85
N THR A 332 -6.40 9.14 22.54
CA THR A 332 -5.62 8.66 21.38
C THR A 332 -6.46 7.72 20.52
N SER A 333 -6.21 7.72 19.20
CA SER A 333 -6.85 6.86 18.21
C SER A 333 -5.85 6.47 17.13
N ASP A 334 -5.73 5.18 16.89
CA ASP A 334 -4.99 4.64 15.75
C ASP A 334 -5.84 4.60 14.46
N ILE A 335 -7.13 4.96 14.54
CA ILE A 335 -8.05 4.92 13.39
C ILE A 335 -7.82 6.15 12.50
N GLY A 336 -7.48 5.94 11.24
CA GLY A 336 -7.19 7.01 10.27
C GLY A 336 -8.37 7.97 10.08
N PHE A 337 -9.60 7.44 9.95
CA PHE A 337 -10.80 8.27 9.80
C PHE A 337 -11.06 9.20 10.98
N ILE A 338 -10.75 8.75 12.20
CA ILE A 338 -10.91 9.57 13.40
C ILE A 338 -9.85 10.68 13.40
N ASN A 339 -8.60 10.35 13.06
CA ASN A 339 -7.55 11.35 12.93
C ASN A 339 -7.89 12.41 11.87
N ASP A 340 -8.33 11.99 10.69
CA ASP A 340 -8.69 12.90 9.59
C ASP A 340 -9.89 13.81 9.97
N LEU A 341 -10.87 13.27 10.70
CA LEU A 341 -12.01 14.04 11.23
C LEU A 341 -11.56 15.09 12.26
N PHE A 342 -10.69 14.74 13.20
CA PHE A 342 -10.17 15.71 14.19
C PHE A 342 -9.25 16.74 13.55
N MET A 343 -8.54 16.38 12.48
CA MET A 343 -7.61 17.27 11.79
C MET A 343 -8.35 18.38 11.02
N GLY A 344 -9.45 18.08 10.35
CA GLY A 344 -10.10 19.07 9.49
C GLY A 344 -11.57 18.81 9.19
N GLY A 345 -12.21 17.94 9.95
CA GLY A 345 -13.63 17.65 9.84
C GLY A 345 -14.00 16.98 8.53
N ILE A 346 -15.31 16.95 8.29
CA ILE A 346 -15.89 16.41 7.06
C ILE A 346 -15.37 17.15 5.82
N ILE A 347 -15.07 18.46 5.93
CA ILE A 347 -14.52 19.23 4.80
C ILE A 347 -13.17 18.67 4.36
N TYR A 348 -12.24 18.43 5.29
CA TYR A 348 -10.95 17.82 4.98
C TYR A 348 -11.10 16.41 4.40
N MET A 349 -11.95 15.58 5.01
CA MET A 349 -12.22 14.22 4.53
C MET A 349 -12.79 14.22 3.11
N ALA A 350 -13.72 15.15 2.80
CA ALA A 350 -14.30 15.29 1.47
C ALA A 350 -13.26 15.71 0.43
N LEU A 351 -12.37 16.66 0.77
CA LEU A 351 -11.28 17.06 -0.11
C LEU A 351 -10.31 15.90 -0.35
N LEU A 352 -9.86 15.25 0.72
CA LEU A 352 -8.84 14.21 0.66
C LEU A 352 -9.36 12.94 -0.02
N TYR A 353 -10.43 12.33 0.51
CA TYR A 353 -10.98 11.10 -0.05
C TYR A 353 -11.69 11.35 -1.37
N GLY A 354 -12.34 12.49 -1.55
CA GLY A 354 -12.91 12.90 -2.83
C GLY A 354 -11.84 12.95 -3.92
N THR A 355 -10.66 13.48 -3.62
CA THR A 355 -9.51 13.48 -4.53
C THR A 355 -9.06 12.07 -4.90
N ILE A 356 -8.94 11.18 -3.91
CA ILE A 356 -8.52 9.79 -4.12
C ILE A 356 -9.54 9.06 -5.00
N ILE A 357 -10.83 9.18 -4.67
CA ILE A 357 -11.93 8.56 -5.43
C ILE A 357 -11.98 9.12 -6.85
N ALA A 358 -11.85 10.44 -7.03
CA ALA A 358 -11.83 11.09 -8.34
C ALA A 358 -10.64 10.61 -9.19
N SER A 359 -9.46 10.48 -8.59
CA SER A 359 -8.25 9.99 -9.25
C SER A 359 -8.40 8.53 -9.71
N LEU A 360 -8.91 7.65 -8.84
CA LEU A 360 -9.18 6.26 -9.18
C LEU A 360 -10.27 6.11 -10.23
N THR A 361 -11.31 6.94 -10.16
CA THR A 361 -12.40 6.96 -11.15
C THR A 361 -11.89 7.41 -12.52
N ALA A 362 -11.03 8.43 -12.56
CA ALA A 362 -10.39 8.88 -13.80
C ALA A 362 -9.51 7.78 -14.41
N CYS A 363 -8.73 7.08 -13.60
CA CYS A 363 -7.94 5.92 -14.03
C CYS A 363 -8.85 4.79 -14.56
N HIS A 364 -9.92 4.46 -13.84
CA HIS A 364 -10.88 3.44 -14.24
C HIS A 364 -11.51 3.75 -15.60
N LYS A 365 -11.96 4.99 -15.83
CA LYS A 365 -12.57 5.42 -17.10
C LYS A 365 -11.61 5.28 -18.28
N LYS A 366 -10.32 5.58 -18.07
CA LYS A 366 -9.26 5.47 -19.11
C LYS A 366 -8.76 4.04 -19.33
N SER A 367 -8.94 3.16 -18.36
CA SER A 367 -8.49 1.77 -18.44
C SER A 367 -9.25 0.93 -19.48
N GLY A 368 -8.59 -0.10 -20.02
CA GLY A 368 -9.18 -1.02 -20.98
C GLY A 368 -10.34 -1.84 -20.41
N LYS A 369 -11.20 -2.38 -21.29
CA LYS A 369 -12.41 -3.14 -20.91
C LYS A 369 -12.09 -4.27 -19.92
N VAL A 370 -11.01 -5.02 -20.16
CA VAL A 370 -10.55 -6.12 -19.29
C VAL A 370 -10.29 -5.65 -17.86
N VAL A 371 -9.55 -4.55 -17.69
CA VAL A 371 -9.26 -3.95 -16.37
C VAL A 371 -10.57 -3.52 -15.69
N ARG A 372 -11.45 -2.83 -16.41
CA ARG A 372 -12.72 -2.34 -15.83
C ARG A 372 -13.63 -3.47 -15.38
N ASP A 373 -13.73 -4.52 -16.20
CA ASP A 373 -14.56 -5.69 -15.92
C ASP A 373 -14.06 -6.54 -14.75
N SER A 374 -12.75 -6.49 -14.46
CA SER A 374 -12.14 -7.20 -13.34
C SER A 374 -12.49 -6.66 -11.95
N LYS A 375 -13.05 -5.44 -11.88
CA LYS A 375 -13.37 -4.73 -10.62
C LYS A 375 -12.15 -4.45 -9.72
N ILE A 376 -10.92 -4.52 -10.23
CA ILE A 376 -9.70 -4.26 -9.45
C ILE A 376 -9.68 -2.86 -8.80
N PHE A 377 -10.20 -1.83 -9.48
CA PHE A 377 -10.32 -0.48 -8.91
C PHE A 377 -11.26 -0.40 -7.70
N LEU A 378 -12.35 -1.18 -7.73
CA LEU A 378 -13.26 -1.28 -6.57
C LEU A 378 -12.57 -2.00 -5.41
N ALA A 379 -11.80 -3.05 -5.72
CA ALA A 379 -10.99 -3.74 -4.72
C ALA A 379 -9.97 -2.79 -4.07
N PHE A 380 -9.27 -1.94 -4.85
CA PHE A 380 -8.39 -0.90 -4.30
C PHE A 380 -9.12 0.07 -3.36
N GLY A 381 -10.34 0.49 -3.71
CA GLY A 381 -11.17 1.33 -2.84
C GLY A 381 -11.48 0.67 -1.51
N VAL A 382 -11.84 -0.62 -1.51
CA VAL A 382 -12.12 -1.37 -0.27
C VAL A 382 -10.86 -1.61 0.56
N VAL A 383 -9.73 -1.91 -0.08
CA VAL A 383 -8.42 -2.00 0.62
C VAL A 383 -8.13 -0.67 1.31
N LEU A 384 -8.36 0.47 0.64
CA LEU A 384 -8.14 1.79 1.21
C LEU A 384 -9.03 2.07 2.43
N LEU A 385 -10.31 1.69 2.37
CA LEU A 385 -11.24 1.86 3.50
C LEU A 385 -10.80 1.05 4.73
N ILE A 386 -10.51 -0.23 4.54
CA ILE A 386 -10.09 -1.13 5.63
C ILE A 386 -8.72 -0.70 6.17
N ALA A 387 -7.78 -0.33 5.29
CA ALA A 387 -6.49 0.18 5.70
C ALA A 387 -6.64 1.45 6.53
N ASN A 388 -7.54 2.36 6.14
CA ASN A 388 -7.74 3.62 6.87
C ASN A 388 -8.50 3.44 8.19
N TYR A 389 -9.24 2.34 8.35
CA TYR A 389 -9.77 1.93 9.64
C TYR A 389 -8.66 1.46 10.59
N LYS A 390 -7.60 0.82 10.06
CA LYS A 390 -6.48 0.32 10.87
C LYS A 390 -5.41 1.38 11.21
N GLY A 391 -5.22 2.37 10.36
CA GLY A 391 -4.15 3.37 10.48
C GLY A 391 -4.34 4.53 9.50
N GLU A 392 -3.59 5.62 9.63
CA GLU A 392 -3.69 6.76 8.71
C GLU A 392 -3.11 6.44 7.32
N VAL A 393 -3.96 6.04 6.37
CA VAL A 393 -3.54 5.71 4.99
C VAL A 393 -3.16 6.95 4.20
N ALA A 394 -3.82 8.07 4.49
CA ALA A 394 -3.62 9.32 3.78
C ALA A 394 -2.42 10.13 4.29
N ARG A 395 -1.60 9.58 5.20
CA ARG A 395 -0.44 10.24 5.79
C ARG A 395 0.83 9.42 5.56
N SER A 396 1.77 9.94 4.76
CA SER A 396 2.98 9.21 4.31
C SER A 396 2.72 7.79 3.77
N GLY A 397 1.47 7.49 3.38
CA GLY A 397 0.99 6.13 3.25
C GLY A 397 1.48 5.50 1.97
N MET A 398 2.47 4.63 2.11
CA MET A 398 2.93 3.78 1.00
C MET A 398 1.76 2.95 0.40
N VAL A 399 0.70 2.65 1.18
CA VAL A 399 -0.55 2.03 0.69
C VAL A 399 -1.23 2.93 -0.35
N LEU A 400 -1.46 4.20 -0.03
CA LEU A 400 -2.08 5.16 -0.96
C LEU A 400 -1.18 5.35 -2.19
N THR A 401 0.12 5.50 -1.98
CA THR A 401 1.09 5.59 -3.07
C THR A 401 0.99 4.40 -4.02
N ALA A 402 0.95 3.17 -3.50
CA ALA A 402 0.82 1.96 -4.30
C ALA A 402 -0.50 1.91 -5.07
N ILE A 403 -1.63 2.27 -4.43
CA ILE A 403 -2.95 2.30 -5.08
C ILE A 403 -2.99 3.31 -6.23
N ILE A 404 -2.50 4.53 -6.02
CA ILE A 404 -2.47 5.56 -7.05
C ILE A 404 -1.53 5.16 -8.20
N PHE A 405 -0.35 4.62 -7.87
CA PHE A 405 0.59 4.11 -8.86
C PHE A 405 0.01 2.95 -9.70
N LEU A 406 -0.62 1.96 -9.07
CA LEU A 406 -1.26 0.85 -9.78
C LEU A 406 -2.41 1.35 -10.68
N GLY A 407 -3.20 2.33 -10.19
CA GLY A 407 -4.22 3.00 -10.99
C GLY A 407 -3.65 3.70 -12.22
N TYR A 408 -2.52 4.41 -12.06
CA TYR A 408 -1.78 5.02 -13.16
C TYR A 408 -1.29 3.96 -14.16
N LEU A 409 -0.61 2.90 -13.68
CA LEU A 409 -0.04 1.84 -14.50
C LEU A 409 -1.10 1.16 -15.39
N LEU A 410 -2.24 0.82 -14.79
CA LEU A 410 -3.36 0.14 -15.46
C LEU A 410 -4.17 1.03 -16.41
N SER A 411 -4.09 2.36 -16.26
CA SER A 411 -4.85 3.32 -17.07
C SER A 411 -4.05 3.93 -18.23
N THR A 412 -2.74 3.70 -18.27
CA THR A 412 -1.80 4.35 -19.21
C THR A 412 -1.14 3.39 -20.19
N GLU A 413 -1.51 2.11 -20.15
CA GLU A 413 -1.05 1.16 -21.16
C GLU A 413 -1.60 1.58 -22.53
N LEU A 414 -0.68 1.94 -23.43
CA LEU A 414 -1.00 2.40 -24.78
C LEU A 414 -1.75 1.29 -25.52
N LYS A 415 -2.93 1.61 -26.03
CA LYS A 415 -3.59 0.78 -27.02
C LYS A 415 -2.64 0.62 -28.20
N ILE A 416 -2.41 -0.63 -28.63
CA ILE A 416 -1.56 -0.96 -29.80
C ILE A 416 -2.02 -0.20 -31.07
N GLU A 417 -3.27 0.28 -31.11
CA GLU A 417 -3.82 1.10 -32.20
C GLU A 417 -3.21 2.52 -32.32
N GLU A 418 -2.81 3.18 -31.23
CA GLU A 418 -2.23 4.54 -31.32
C GLU A 418 -0.77 4.55 -31.78
N LYS A 419 -0.05 3.42 -31.63
CA LYS A 419 1.29 3.28 -32.21
C LYS A 419 1.27 3.25 -33.74
N LYS A 420 0.18 2.80 -34.38
CA LYS A 420 0.05 2.80 -35.85
C LYS A 420 -0.16 4.19 -36.44
N TRP A 421 -0.77 5.11 -35.70
CA TRP A 421 -1.07 6.47 -36.18
C TRP A 421 0.06 7.49 -35.95
N GLN A 422 1.05 7.18 -35.11
CA GLN A 422 2.24 8.03 -34.94
C GLN A 422 3.46 7.52 -35.72
N SER A 423 3.29 6.43 -36.49
CA SER A 423 4.32 5.86 -37.36
C SER A 423 3.89 5.80 -38.83
N ALA A 424 2.74 6.38 -39.17
CA ALA A 424 2.32 6.74 -40.52
C ALA A 424 2.43 8.25 -40.64
#